data_AF-G7VDL5-F1
#
_entry.id   AF-G7VDL5-F1
#
_cell.length_a   1.000
_cell.length_b   1.000
_cell.length_c   1.000
_cell.angle_alpha   90.00
_cell.angle_beta   90.00
_cell.angle_gamma   90.00
#
_symmetry.space_group_name_H-M   'P 1'
#
loop_
_entity.id
_entity.type
_entity.pdbx_description
1 polymer ?
#
loop_
_entity_poly.entity_id
_entity_poly.type
_entity_poly.pdbx_seq_one_letter_code
_entity_poly.pdbx_strand_id
1 'polypeptide(L)'
;MLCREAAKRAVFALGQEVFIERVERRGPWLYAVSYVRSETRRDVCYQVVLKIKLGTRYFVGRCECPDFKFRGGPCKHLVRAKVALRQYLKLAKRSS
;
A
#
# COMPACT_ATOMS: atom_id res chain seq x y z
N MET A 1 9.19 4.63 9.32
CA MET A 1 9.40 6.09 9.15
C MET A 1 8.26 6.87 9.78
N LEU A 2 8.36 8.18 9.95
CA LEU A 2 7.24 8.97 10.46
C LEU A 2 6.16 9.13 9.38
N CYS A 3 4.88 9.03 9.76
CA CYS A 3 3.77 9.18 8.82
C CYS A 3 3.72 10.55 8.17
N ARG A 4 4.19 11.61 8.86
CA ARG A 4 4.32 12.95 8.28
C ARG A 4 5.28 12.99 7.08
N GLU A 5 6.32 12.17 7.11
CA GLU A 5 7.30 12.08 6.01
C GLU A 5 6.72 11.26 4.86
N ALA A 6 5.99 10.19 5.18
CA ALA A 6 5.31 9.36 4.18
C ALA A 6 4.25 10.18 3.42
N ALA A 7 3.48 11.01 4.13
CA ALA A 7 2.48 11.89 3.54
C ALA A 7 3.09 12.89 2.54
N LYS A 8 4.26 13.45 2.84
CA LYS A 8 4.96 14.39 1.94
C LYS A 8 5.40 13.75 0.62
N ARG A 9 5.63 12.44 0.60
CA ARG A 9 6.08 11.69 -0.60
C ARG A 9 4.92 11.03 -1.34
N ALA A 10 3.70 11.11 -0.80
CA ALA A 10 2.57 10.34 -1.30
C ALA A 10 1.97 10.98 -2.56
N VAL A 11 1.81 10.20 -3.62
CA VAL A 11 0.99 10.57 -4.78
C VAL A 11 -0.50 10.34 -4.53
N PHE A 12 -0.84 9.53 -3.52
CA PHE A 12 -2.21 9.29 -3.10
C PHE A 12 -2.29 8.93 -1.62
N ALA A 13 -3.34 9.38 -0.95
CA ALA A 13 -3.60 9.05 0.44
C ALA A 13 -5.03 8.54 0.64
N LEU A 14 -5.18 7.50 1.46
CA LEU A 14 -6.47 7.00 1.91
C LEU A 14 -6.64 7.24 3.40
N GLY A 15 -7.55 8.16 3.76
CA GLY A 15 -8.00 8.39 5.14
C GLY A 15 -6.89 8.76 6.14
N GLN A 16 -5.75 9.27 5.67
CA GLN A 16 -4.53 9.50 6.47
C GLN A 16 -3.91 8.23 7.10
N GLU A 17 -4.30 7.05 6.63
CA GLU A 17 -3.81 5.77 7.14
C GLU A 17 -2.89 5.05 6.15
N VAL A 18 -3.11 5.26 4.86
CA VAL A 18 -2.30 4.68 3.79
C VAL A 18 -1.84 5.78 2.86
N PHE A 19 -0.55 5.78 2.58
CA PHE A 19 0.12 6.71 1.68
C PHE A 19 0.76 5.90 0.57
N ILE A 20 0.36 6.11 -0.68
CA ILE A 20 1.00 5.48 -1.84
C ILE A 20 2.08 6.45 -2.31
N GLU A 21 3.34 6.04 -2.25
CA GLU A 21 4.46 6.86 -2.72
C GLU A 21 4.58 6.79 -4.25
N ARG A 22 4.54 5.57 -4.80
CA ARG A 22 4.63 5.39 -6.25
C ARG A 22 3.94 4.11 -6.70
N VAL A 23 3.48 4.14 -7.95
CA VAL A 23 2.91 2.99 -8.64
C VAL A 23 3.60 2.88 -10.00
N GLU A 24 4.20 1.72 -10.27
CA GLU A 24 4.95 1.44 -11.48
C GLU A 24 4.37 0.21 -12.18
N ARG A 25 4.14 0.30 -13.50
CA ARG A 25 3.76 -0.86 -14.31
C ARG A 25 5.02 -1.48 -14.91
N ARG A 26 5.23 -2.77 -14.64
CA ARG A 26 6.34 -3.58 -15.17
C ARG A 26 5.78 -4.81 -15.87
N GLY A 27 5.46 -4.66 -17.15
CA GLY A 27 4.81 -5.69 -17.96
C GLY A 27 3.43 -6.10 -17.39
N PRO A 28 3.20 -7.40 -17.09
CA PRO A 28 1.94 -7.88 -16.52
C PRO A 28 1.81 -7.58 -15.01
N TRP A 29 2.82 -6.97 -14.39
CA TRP A 29 2.85 -6.68 -12.97
C TRP A 29 2.70 -5.20 -12.70
N LEU A 30 1.94 -4.88 -11.66
CA LEU A 30 1.85 -3.56 -11.07
C LEU A 30 2.56 -3.57 -9.73
N TYR A 31 3.56 -2.72 -9.59
CA TYR A 31 4.32 -2.52 -8.38
C TYR A 31 3.83 -1.25 -7.69
N ALA A 32 3.62 -1.31 -6.38
CA ALA A 32 3.29 -0.14 -5.60
C ALA A 32 4.11 -0.10 -4.32
N VAL A 33 4.75 1.03 -4.07
CA VAL A 33 5.37 1.34 -2.78
C VAL A 33 4.38 2.17 -2.00
N SER A 34 4.06 1.71 -0.81
CA SER A 34 3.09 2.35 0.07
C SER A 34 3.62 2.38 1.50
N TYR A 35 3.14 3.31 2.28
CA TYR A 35 3.42 3.45 3.69
C TYR A 35 2.09 3.38 4.43
N VAL A 36 1.98 2.46 5.38
CA VAL A 36 0.74 2.24 6.13
C VAL A 36 1.00 2.54 7.59
N ARG A 37 0.12 3.34 8.18
CA ARG A 37 0.16 3.72 9.59
C ARG A 37 0.05 2.49 10.48
N SER A 38 0.93 2.43 11.47
CA SER A 38 0.91 1.41 12.52
C SER A 38 -0.36 1.55 13.38
N GLU A 39 -0.91 0.42 13.82
CA GLU A 39 -2.07 0.41 14.72
C GLU A 39 -1.67 0.79 16.16
N THR A 40 -0.43 0.46 16.56
CA THR A 40 0.07 0.68 17.92
C THR A 40 0.82 2.01 18.07
N ARG A 41 1.44 2.52 17.00
CA ARG A 41 2.23 3.77 17.01
C ARG A 41 1.74 4.70 15.91
N ARG A 42 0.79 5.59 16.24
CA ARG A 42 0.04 6.39 15.23
C ARG A 42 0.91 7.36 14.42
N ASP A 43 2.07 7.72 14.93
CA ASP A 43 3.08 8.56 14.31
C ASP A 43 3.98 7.78 13.32
N VAL A 44 3.99 6.44 13.40
CA VAL A 44 4.86 5.57 12.60
C VAL A 44 4.10 4.93 11.46
N CYS A 45 4.70 4.99 10.28
CA CYS A 45 4.25 4.29 9.09
C CYS A 45 5.31 3.26 8.66
N TYR A 46 4.85 2.05 8.33
CA TYR A 46 5.66 0.95 7.82
C TYR A 46 5.60 0.89 6.30
N GLN A 47 6.74 0.63 5.65
CA GLN A 47 6.74 0.41 4.21
C GLN A 47 6.05 -0.91 3.88
N VAL A 48 5.30 -0.85 2.80
CA VAL A 48 4.57 -1.94 2.20
C VAL A 48 4.83 -1.89 0.70
N VAL A 49 5.47 -2.94 0.18
CA VAL A 49 5.68 -3.12 -1.25
C VAL A 49 4.71 -4.16 -1.75
N LEU A 50 3.84 -3.77 -2.69
CA LEU A 50 2.88 -4.65 -3.33
C LEU A 50 3.29 -4.93 -4.77
N LYS A 51 3.05 -6.16 -5.20
CA LYS A 51 3.19 -6.62 -6.57
C LYS A 51 1.90 -7.35 -6.96
N ILE A 52 1.10 -6.74 -7.84
CA ILE A 52 -0.18 -7.28 -8.31
C ILE A 52 -0.04 -7.75 -9.75
N LYS A 53 -0.48 -8.96 -10.07
CA LYS A 53 -0.55 -9.42 -11.45
C LYS A 53 -1.85 -8.89 -12.07
N LEU A 54 -1.71 -8.03 -13.08
CA LEU A 54 -2.83 -7.45 -13.80
C LEU A 54 -3.71 -8.55 -14.41
N GLY A 55 -5.03 -8.32 -14.43
CA GLY A 55 -6.01 -9.31 -14.88
C GLY A 55 -6.30 -10.45 -13.89
N THR A 56 -5.64 -10.48 -12.72
CA THR A 56 -5.87 -11.53 -11.71
C THR A 56 -6.16 -10.95 -10.33
N ARG A 57 -6.62 -11.80 -9.40
CA ARG A 57 -6.74 -11.47 -7.97
C ARG A 57 -5.42 -11.68 -7.19
N TYR A 58 -4.41 -12.25 -7.85
CA TYR A 58 -3.14 -12.64 -7.25
C TYR A 58 -2.28 -11.41 -6.94
N PHE A 59 -1.76 -11.39 -5.73
CA PHE A 59 -0.83 -10.36 -5.29
C PHE A 59 0.17 -10.96 -4.33
N VAL A 60 1.38 -10.42 -4.38
CA VAL A 60 2.43 -10.67 -3.42
C VAL A 60 2.80 -9.33 -2.81
N GLY A 61 3.24 -9.34 -1.56
CA GLY A 61 3.84 -8.14 -1.03
C GLY A 61 4.64 -8.39 0.22
N ARG A 62 5.47 -7.40 0.54
CA ARG A 62 6.35 -7.37 1.70
C ARG A 62 5.94 -6.20 2.57
N CYS A 63 5.89 -6.41 3.88
CA CYS A 63 5.68 -5.36 4.86
C CYS A 63 6.84 -5.38 5.85
N GLU A 64 7.32 -4.20 6.24
CA GLU A 64 8.39 -4.05 7.23
C GLU A 64 7.88 -4.07 8.69
N CYS A 65 6.57 -4.26 8.91
CA CYS A 65 6.06 -4.30 10.28
C CYS A 65 6.59 -5.55 11.03
N PRO A 66 6.90 -5.43 12.33
CA PRO A 66 7.55 -6.50 13.07
C PRO A 66 6.65 -7.74 13.29
N ASP A 67 5.33 -7.59 13.44
CA ASP A 67 4.56 -8.67 14.09
C ASP A 67 3.17 -9.00 13.55
N PHE A 68 2.55 -8.20 12.67
CA PHE A 68 1.10 -8.37 12.43
C PHE A 68 0.75 -9.21 11.20
N LYS A 69 0.85 -10.55 11.30
CA LYS A 69 0.20 -11.49 10.36
C LYS A 69 -1.27 -11.68 10.75
N PHE A 70 -2.20 -11.57 9.81
CA PHE A 70 -3.63 -11.72 10.10
C PHE A 70 -3.99 -13.21 10.18
N ARG A 71 -4.03 -13.81 11.39
CA ARG A 71 -4.51 -15.20 11.67
C ARG A 71 -4.16 -16.22 10.56
N GLY A 72 -2.87 -16.46 10.32
CA GLY A 72 -2.38 -17.40 9.28
C GLY A 72 -2.35 -16.86 7.85
N GLY A 73 -2.84 -15.64 7.62
CA GLY A 73 -2.88 -14.93 6.35
C GLY A 73 -1.86 -13.77 6.24
N PRO A 74 -1.95 -12.97 5.16
CA PRO A 74 -1.03 -11.86 4.91
C PRO A 74 -1.15 -10.77 5.98
N CYS A 75 -0.10 -9.96 6.10
CA CYS A 75 -0.11 -8.82 7.00
C CYS A 75 -1.29 -7.87 6.73
N LYS A 76 -1.93 -7.36 7.78
CA LYS A 76 -3.05 -6.40 7.67
C LYS A 76 -2.67 -5.14 6.88
N HIS A 77 -1.43 -4.68 7.00
CA HIS A 77 -0.92 -3.54 6.23
C HIS A 77 -0.90 -3.82 4.71
N LEU A 78 -0.62 -5.06 4.29
CA LEU A 78 -0.69 -5.47 2.87
C LEU A 78 -2.12 -5.37 2.35
N VAL A 79 -3.09 -5.82 3.15
CA VAL A 79 -4.51 -5.76 2.78
C VAL A 79 -4.96 -4.30 2.64
N ARG A 80 -4.61 -3.43 3.60
CA ARG A 80 -4.93 -1.99 3.54
C ARG A 80 -4.28 -1.31 2.32
N ALA A 81 -3.00 -1.57 2.07
CA ALA A 81 -2.30 -1.03 0.91
C ALA A 81 -2.94 -1.50 -0.40
N LYS A 82 -3.42 -2.75 -0.48
CA LYS A 82 -4.13 -3.28 -1.66
C LYS A 82 -5.46 -2.57 -1.90
N VAL A 83 -6.21 -2.26 -0.84
CA VAL A 83 -7.47 -1.51 -0.95
C VAL A 83 -7.20 -0.10 -1.44
N ALA A 84 -6.22 0.60 -0.86
CA ALA A 84 -5.81 1.93 -1.29
C ALA A 84 -5.37 1.94 -2.77
N LEU A 85 -4.55 0.97 -3.19
CA LEU A 85 -4.11 0.86 -4.57
C LEU A 85 -5.27 0.65 -5.55
N ARG A 86 -6.28 -0.15 -5.17
CA ARG A 86 -7.48 -0.31 -6.00
C ARG A 86 -8.27 0.99 -6.14
N GLN A 87 -8.39 1.78 -5.08
CA GLN A 87 -9.04 3.08 -5.15
C GLN A 87 -8.24 4.07 -6.00
N TYR A 88 -6.93 4.13 -5.81
CA TYR A 88 -6.04 4.92 -6.66
C TYR A 88 -6.23 4.58 -8.15
N LEU A 89 -6.21 3.30 -8.51
CA LEU A 89 -6.39 2.86 -9.90
C LEU A 89 -7.79 3.18 -10.45
N LYS A 90 -8.84 3.13 -9.61
CA LYS A 90 -10.19 3.54 -10.02
C LYS A 90 -10.25 5.04 -10.34
N LEU A 91 -9.57 5.87 -9.56
CA LEU A 91 -9.51 7.31 -9.79
C LEU A 91 -8.63 7.65 -11.00
N ALA A 92 -7.48 7.00 -11.13
CA ALA A 92 -6.59 7.15 -12.28
C ALA A 92 -7.29 6.81 -13.60
N LYS A 93 -8.10 5.74 -13.63
CA LYS A 93 -8.90 5.36 -14.81
C LYS A 93 -10.05 6.31 -15.15
N ARG A 94 -10.53 7.11 -14.19
CA ARG A 94 -11.59 8.11 -14.42
C ARG A 94 -11.03 9.42 -14.98
N SER A 95 -9.72 9.59 -14.91
CA SER A 95 -9.01 10.81 -15.34
C SER A 95 -8.42 10.67 -16.75
N SER A 96 -8.79 9.61 -17.48
CA SER A 96 -8.43 9.31 -18.88
C SER A 96 -9.72 9.06 -19.66
#